data_AF-A0A916I445-F1
#
_entry.id   AF-A0A916I445-F1
#
_cell.length_a   1.000
_cell.length_b   1.000
_cell.length_c   1.000
_cell.angle_alpha   90.00
_cell.angle_beta   90.00
_cell.angle_gamma   90.00
#
_symmetry.space_group_name_H-M   'P 1'
#
loop_
_entity.id
_entity.type
_entity.pdbx_description
1 polymer ?
#
loop_
_entity_poly.entity_id
_entity_poly.type
_entity_poly.pdbx_seq_one_letter_code
_entity_poly.pdbx_strand_id
1 'polypeptide(L)'
;MSIVKRLLFEKFPTWDDPEECRFHRVTIDTDACDGCRMCVIACPARVLEVRRENGKRKAHVIEGSMGCISCNNCMAICRNEAIGATEHYRLTGFYETQGIGAMRPPRTSFSDE
;
A
#
# COMPACT_ATOMS: atom_id res chain seq x y z
N MET A 1 35.45 6.81 -2.92
CA MET A 1 34.04 6.93 -3.33
C MET A 1 33.73 8.39 -3.64
N SER A 2 33.00 8.68 -4.72
CA SER A 2 32.52 10.04 -5.03
C SER A 2 31.75 10.61 -3.84
N ILE A 3 31.93 11.90 -3.54
CA ILE A 3 31.23 12.60 -2.46
C ILE A 3 29.70 12.47 -2.58
N VAL A 4 29.20 12.31 -3.81
CA VAL A 4 27.80 12.05 -4.13
C VAL A 4 27.35 10.68 -3.60
N LYS A 5 28.16 9.62 -3.78
CA LYS A 5 27.84 8.31 -3.20
C LYS A 5 27.79 8.39 -1.67
N ARG A 6 28.74 9.07 -1.05
CA ARG A 6 28.75 9.22 0.41
C ARG A 6 27.52 9.98 0.93
N LEU A 7 27.16 11.09 0.31
CA LEU A 7 25.98 11.88 0.68
C LEU A 7 24.65 11.16 0.42
N LEU A 8 24.57 10.36 -0.65
CA LEU A 8 23.37 9.57 -0.96
C LEU A 8 23.12 8.48 0.08
N PHE A 9 24.16 7.75 0.51
CA PHE A 9 24.00 6.64 1.45
C PHE A 9 24.03 7.04 2.94
N GLU A 10 24.59 8.20 3.30
CA GLU A 10 24.63 8.66 4.70
C GLU A 10 23.44 9.54 5.12
N LYS A 11 22.64 10.07 4.18
CA LYS A 11 21.59 11.06 4.49
C LYS A 11 20.19 10.77 3.95
N PHE A 12 20.05 9.91 2.95
CA PHE A 12 18.76 9.56 2.39
C PHE A 12 18.48 8.08 2.64
N PRO A 13 17.26 7.70 3.06
CA PRO A 13 16.91 6.29 3.11
C PRO A 13 17.01 5.71 1.70
N THR A 14 17.59 4.52 1.61
CA THR A 14 17.52 3.72 0.39
C THR A 14 16.09 3.19 0.28
N TRP A 15 15.28 3.88 -0.55
CA TRP A 15 13.85 3.57 -0.71
C TRP A 15 13.58 2.17 -1.27
N ASP A 16 14.61 1.55 -1.83
CA ASP A 16 14.66 0.19 -2.35
C ASP A 16 15.13 -0.86 -1.33
N ASP A 17 15.59 -0.45 -0.14
CA ASP A 17 15.97 -1.36 0.93
C ASP A 17 14.75 -1.68 1.84
N PRO A 18 14.27 -2.94 1.87
CA PRO A 18 13.15 -3.35 2.72
C PRO A 18 13.47 -3.35 4.23
N GLU A 19 14.74 -3.27 4.62
CA GLU A 19 15.17 -3.08 6.01
C GLU A 19 15.05 -1.62 6.46
N GLU A 20 15.17 -0.66 5.53
CA GLU A 20 15.03 0.78 5.79
C GLU A 20 13.65 1.34 5.47
N CYS A 21 12.93 0.71 4.54
CA CYS A 21 11.66 1.19 4.04
C CYS A 21 10.65 0.07 3.76
N ARG A 22 9.61 -0.01 4.60
CA ARG A 22 8.49 -0.95 4.41
C ARG A 22 7.24 -0.20 3.96
N PHE A 23 6.95 -0.29 2.66
CA PHE A 23 5.76 0.33 2.07
C PHE A 23 4.54 -0.58 2.03
N HIS A 24 4.74 -1.87 1.75
CA HIS A 24 3.66 -2.71 1.24
C HIS A 24 2.98 -3.57 2.32
N ARG A 25 1.78 -3.15 2.73
CA ARG A 25 0.92 -3.91 3.63
C ARG A 25 -0.55 -3.79 3.22
N VAL A 26 -0.90 -4.34 2.06
CA VAL A 26 -2.30 -4.48 1.63
C VAL A 26 -2.67 -5.95 1.62
N THR A 27 -3.74 -6.32 2.30
CA THR A 27 -4.33 -7.66 2.21
C THR A 27 -5.46 -7.65 1.20
N ILE A 28 -5.58 -8.74 0.44
CA ILE A 28 -6.66 -8.94 -0.54
C ILE A 28 -7.27 -10.31 -0.27
N ASP A 29 -8.56 -10.32 0.06
CA ASP A 29 -9.38 -11.52 0.08
C ASP A 29 -9.79 -11.85 -1.36
N THR A 30 -9.16 -12.88 -1.93
CA THR A 30 -9.44 -13.29 -3.30
C THR A 30 -10.79 -13.97 -3.44
N ASP A 31 -11.42 -14.48 -2.39
CA ASP A 31 -12.76 -15.07 -2.48
C ASP A 31 -13.83 -13.98 -2.54
N ALA A 32 -13.68 -12.91 -1.75
CA ALA A 32 -14.57 -11.75 -1.75
C ALA A 32 -14.35 -10.80 -2.95
N CYS A 33 -13.15 -10.79 -3.55
CA CYS A 33 -12.83 -9.90 -4.67
C CYS A 33 -13.57 -10.27 -5.96
N ASP A 34 -14.33 -9.35 -6.55
CA ASP A 34 -15.04 -9.54 -7.82
C ASP A 34 -14.24 -9.07 -9.07
N GLY A 35 -13.07 -8.47 -8.85
CA GLY A 35 -12.21 -7.94 -9.90
C GLY A 35 -12.78 -6.68 -10.60
N CYS A 36 -13.61 -5.89 -9.92
CA CYS A 36 -14.21 -4.66 -10.47
C CYS A 36 -13.23 -3.51 -10.75
N ARG A 37 -11.97 -3.62 -10.29
CA ARG A 37 -10.88 -2.65 -10.53
C ARG A 37 -11.04 -1.27 -9.86
N MET A 38 -12.05 -1.07 -9.00
CA MET A 38 -12.24 0.21 -8.28
C MET A 38 -11.05 0.58 -7.40
N CYS A 39 -10.44 -0.40 -6.72
CA CYS A 39 -9.24 -0.17 -5.91
C CYS A 39 -8.04 0.32 -6.73
N VAL A 40 -7.89 -0.13 -7.98
CA VAL A 40 -6.83 0.32 -8.91
C VAL A 40 -7.03 1.78 -9.28
N ILE A 41 -8.27 2.18 -9.57
CA ILE A 41 -8.61 3.58 -9.90
C ILE A 41 -8.39 4.48 -8.68
N ALA A 42 -8.77 4.02 -7.50
CA ALA A 42 -8.67 4.79 -6.26
C ALA A 42 -7.25 4.89 -5.68
N CYS A 43 -6.29 4.09 -6.17
CA CYS A 43 -4.93 4.03 -5.65
C CYS A 43 -4.09 5.20 -6.19
N PRO A 44 -3.77 6.23 -5.37
CA PRO A 44 -2.95 7.35 -5.84
C PRO A 44 -1.52 6.92 -6.15
N ALA A 45 -1.01 5.89 -5.46
CA ALA A 45 0.33 5.35 -5.65
C ALA A 45 0.45 4.40 -6.86
N ARG A 46 -0.67 4.03 -7.49
CA ARG A 46 -0.70 3.15 -8.68
C ARG A 46 0.03 1.81 -8.48
N VAL A 47 -0.05 1.24 -7.27
CA VAL A 47 0.62 -0.02 -6.90
C VAL A 47 -0.28 -1.26 -7.04
N LEU A 48 -1.51 -1.09 -7.52
CA LEU A 48 -2.50 -2.16 -7.65
C LEU A 48 -2.80 -2.45 -9.13
N GLU A 49 -3.03 -3.72 -9.43
CA GLU A 49 -3.48 -4.20 -10.74
C GLU A 49 -4.66 -5.15 -10.60
N VAL A 50 -5.30 -5.48 -11.72
CA VAL A 50 -6.25 -6.60 -11.80
C VAL A 50 -5.75 -7.55 -12.88
N ARG A 51 -5.50 -8.80 -12.50
CA ARG A 51 -5.09 -9.88 -13.43
C ARG A 51 -6.03 -11.07 -13.29
N ARG A 52 -5.91 -12.02 -14.23
CA ARG A 52 -6.69 -13.26 -14.19
C ARG A 52 -5.96 -14.30 -13.35
N GLU A 53 -6.69 -14.89 -12.42
CA GLU A 53 -6.27 -16.00 -11.58
C GLU A 53 -7.39 -17.06 -11.61
N ASN A 54 -7.06 -18.29 -12.00
CA ASN A 54 -8.03 -19.40 -12.09
C ASN A 54 -9.31 -19.04 -12.89
N GLY A 55 -9.15 -18.30 -13.98
CA GLY A 55 -10.25 -17.86 -14.85
C GLY A 55 -11.06 -16.67 -14.34
N LYS A 56 -10.87 -16.21 -13.10
CA LYS A 56 -11.53 -15.04 -12.52
C LYS A 56 -10.59 -13.84 -12.49
N ARG A 57 -11.12 -12.62 -12.51
CA ARG A 57 -10.33 -11.40 -12.31
C ARG A 57 -10.18 -11.14 -10.82
N LYS A 58 -8.95 -10.87 -10.36
CA LYS A 58 -8.65 -10.56 -8.96
C LYS A 58 -7.72 -9.37 -8.88
N ALA A 59 -7.88 -8.58 -7.82
CA ALA A 59 -6.96 -7.49 -7.53
C ALA A 59 -5.65 -8.06 -6.98
N HIS A 60 -4.53 -7.47 -7.39
CA HIS A 60 -3.22 -7.80 -6.87
C HIS A 60 -2.41 -6.53 -6.68
N VAL A 61 -1.35 -6.68 -5.92
CA VAL A 61 -0.30 -5.68 -5.80
C VAL A 61 0.70 -5.98 -6.90
N ILE A 62 1.09 -4.94 -7.64
CA ILE A 62 2.06 -5.07 -8.73
C ILE A 62 3.38 -5.58 -8.13
N GLU A 63 3.93 -6.63 -8.70
CA GLU A 63 5.18 -7.23 -8.22
C GLU A 63 6.33 -6.22 -8.30
N GLY A 64 7.13 -6.14 -7.23
CA GLY A 64 8.21 -5.15 -7.11
C GLY A 64 7.73 -3.70 -6.96
N SER A 65 6.42 -3.45 -6.88
CA SER A 65 5.91 -2.09 -6.69
C SER A 65 6.16 -1.62 -5.27
N MET A 66 6.89 -0.52 -5.18
CA MET A 66 7.13 0.23 -3.95
C MET A 66 6.27 1.50 -3.96
N GLY A 67 5.91 2.00 -2.77
CA GLY A 67 5.18 3.27 -2.66
C GLY A 67 3.71 3.18 -2.24
N CYS A 68 3.22 2.03 -1.76
CA CYS A 68 1.96 2.04 -1.02
C CYS A 68 2.10 2.99 0.18
N ILE A 69 1.26 4.03 0.21
CA ILE A 69 1.26 5.04 1.28
C ILE A 69 0.21 4.75 2.37
N SER A 70 -0.40 3.56 2.34
CA SER A 70 -1.36 3.11 3.37
C SER A 70 -2.52 4.09 3.62
N CYS A 71 -3.00 4.75 2.55
CA CYS A 71 -4.07 5.76 2.62
C CYS A 71 -5.48 5.20 2.80
N ASN A 72 -5.68 3.88 2.70
CA ASN A 72 -6.97 3.19 2.78
C ASN A 72 -8.03 3.59 1.73
N ASN A 73 -7.66 4.27 0.64
CA ASN A 73 -8.59 4.53 -0.48
C ASN A 73 -9.12 3.23 -1.11
N CYS A 74 -8.29 2.19 -1.20
CA CYS A 74 -8.70 0.88 -1.71
C CYS A 74 -9.76 0.23 -0.82
N MET A 75 -9.64 0.35 0.50
CA MET A 75 -10.63 -0.13 1.47
C MET A 75 -11.92 0.67 1.35
N ALA A 76 -11.82 2.01 1.34
CA ALA A 76 -12.98 2.90 1.29
C ALA A 76 -13.86 2.69 0.05
N ILE A 77 -13.25 2.36 -1.10
CA ILE A 77 -13.97 2.16 -2.35
C ILE A 77 -14.45 0.72 -2.56
N CYS A 78 -13.96 -0.24 -1.78
CA CYS A 78 -14.28 -1.65 -1.98
C CYS A 78 -15.62 -2.01 -1.35
N ARG A 79 -16.64 -2.23 -2.18
CA ARG A 79 -17.98 -2.64 -1.73
C ARG A 79 -18.05 -4.05 -1.14
N ASN A 80 -17.06 -4.89 -1.42
CA ASN A 80 -17.01 -6.27 -0.92
C ASN A 80 -16.07 -6.41 0.28
N GLU A 81 -15.50 -5.31 0.77
CA GLU A 81 -14.53 -5.30 1.88
C GLU A 81 -13.32 -6.23 1.65
N ALA A 82 -13.03 -6.54 0.38
CA ALA A 82 -12.06 -7.55 -0.01
C ALA A 82 -10.60 -7.05 0.01
N ILE A 83 -10.35 -5.77 0.33
CA ILE A 83 -9.01 -5.19 0.27
C ILE A 83 -8.81 -4.12 1.35
N GLY A 84 -7.64 -4.08 1.98
CA GLY A 84 -7.34 -3.10 3.00
C GLY A 84 -5.85 -2.99 3.32
N ALA A 85 -5.40 -1.79 3.71
CA ALA A 85 -4.06 -1.69 4.30
C ALA A 85 -4.09 -2.29 5.73
N THR A 86 -3.00 -2.93 6.16
CA THR A 86 -2.91 -3.56 7.48
C THR A 86 -1.97 -2.82 8.44
N GLU A 87 -1.06 -2.01 7.91
CA GLU A 87 -0.23 -1.12 8.71
C GLU A 87 0.15 0.13 7.92
N HIS A 88 0.69 1.14 8.61
CA HIS A 88 1.27 2.32 7.95
C HIS A 88 2.67 2.05 7.42
N TYR A 89 3.02 2.69 6.31
CA TYR A 89 4.39 2.66 5.80
C TYR A 89 5.36 3.08 6.91
N ARG A 90 6.49 2.36 7.02
CA ARG A 90 7.49 2.64 8.04
C ARG A 90 8.84 2.88 7.39
N LEU A 91 9.43 4.01 7.75
CA LEU A 91 10.83 4.32 7.50
C LEU A 91 11.58 3.96 8.79
N THR A 92 12.51 3.01 8.69
CA THR A 92 13.27 2.43 9.80
C THR A 92 14.76 2.75 9.75
N GLY A 93 15.23 3.37 8.66
CA GLY A 93 16.60 3.87 8.54
C GLY A 93 16.84 5.13 9.38
N PHE A 94 17.49 6.15 8.81
CA PHE A 94 17.83 7.40 9.52
C PHE A 94 16.64 8.20 10.06
N TYR A 95 15.42 7.94 9.56
CA TYR A 95 14.22 8.69 9.89
C TYR A 95 13.19 7.76 10.50
N GLU A 96 12.89 7.95 11.78
CA GLU A 96 11.80 7.25 12.45
C GLU A 96 10.46 7.95 12.17
N THR A 97 9.45 7.18 11.74
CA THR A 97 8.09 7.70 11.55
C THR A 97 7.42 7.96 12.90
N GLN A 98 7.43 9.22 13.35
CA GLN A 98 6.79 9.65 14.59
C GLN A 98 5.31 10.01 14.40
N GLY A 99 4.48 9.70 15.40
CA GLY A 99 3.11 10.24 15.49
C GLY A 99 2.05 9.63 14.57
N ILE A 100 2.33 8.48 13.95
CA ILE A 100 1.31 7.75 13.20
C ILE A 100 0.45 6.95 14.18
N GLY A 101 -0.82 7.36 14.34
CA GLY A 101 -1.78 6.69 15.21
C GLY A 101 -2.13 5.27 14.74
N ALA A 102 -2.95 4.57 15.52
CA ALA A 102 -3.45 3.25 15.11
C ALA A 102 -4.25 3.36 13.81
N MET A 103 -4.06 2.42 12.91
CA MET A 103 -4.85 2.32 11.68
C MET A 103 -6.32 2.11 12.04
N ARG A 104 -7.19 2.93 11.48
CA ARG A 104 -8.64 2.82 11.62
C ARG A 104 -9.28 2.66 10.24
N PRO A 105 -10.44 2.00 10.15
CA PRO A 105 -11.21 1.99 8.91
C PRO A 105 -11.46 3.41 8.40
N PRO A 106 -11.54 3.61 7.07
CA PRO A 106 -11.94 4.89 6.51
C PRO A 106 -13.32 5.28 7.07
N ARG A 107 -13.54 6.59 7.28
CA ARG A 107 -14.84 7.14 7.68
C ARG A 107 -15.80 7.08 6.49
N THR A 108 -16.24 5.88 6.15
CA THR A 108 -17.26 5.65 5.14
C THR A 108 -18.62 5.81 5.81
N SER A 109 -19.54 6.51 5.16
CA SER A 109 -20.90 6.73 5.68
C SER A 109 -21.80 5.48 5.56
N PHE A 110 -21.23 4.30 5.30
CA PHE A 110 -22.00 3.08 5.01
C PHE A 110 -22.55 2.39 6.28
N SER A 111 -22.29 2.93 7.48
CA SER A 111 -22.76 2.39 8.76
C SER A 111 -23.80 3.26 9.47
N ASP A 112 -24.26 4.35 8.85
CA ASP A 112 -25.16 5.34 9.48
C ASP A 112 -26.55 5.45 8.81
N GLU A 113 -26.96 4.47 7.99
CA GLU A 113 -28.34 4.30 7.50
C GLU A 113 -28.85 2.86 7.66
#